data_AF-A0A357YI63-F1
#
_entry.id   AF-A0A357YI63-F1
#
_cell.length_a   1.000
_cell.length_b   1.000
_cell.length_c   1.000
_cell.angle_alpha   90.00
_cell.angle_beta   90.00
_cell.angle_gamma   90.00
#
_symmetry.space_group_name_H-M   'P 1'
#
loop_
_entity.id
_entity.type
_entity.pdbx_description
1 polymer ?
#
loop_
_entity_poly.entity_id
_entity_poly.type
_entity_poly.pdbx_seq_one_letter_code
_entity_poly.pdbx_strand_id
1 'polypeptide(L)'
;MRVTTGNRRFGKGLRSTALVVALFFTWTLAGGATAAHAAKLAANGPAKRGNEAQPPSAEERLEGLVREVEGELSAPVGDDKARRQKLKSKRGEIDAVDAEIRRELAATRKKLKEAKLPAEILQRHEAFVRHYESNVSELKAELKEIEGATTPAETETARKKLRQHREKTKAPSRHQKLDPNNLPHRQPKAQKREPRQFKEEFDRDLKRDKHAWKNQKRIVVAATGSLTGLLGPDELAETIEVQFTPEIRAKALELGNDPVRIYEWVRNNVEFVPTWGSIQGAQLTLETKQGNAFDNASLLIALLRAAGIQAR
;
A
#
# COMPACT_ATOMS: atom_id res chain seq x y z
N MET A 1 23.56 -5.42 -34.68
CA MET A 1 22.18 -5.12 -35.14
C MET A 1 21.37 -4.59 -33.96
N ARG A 2 20.82 -3.37 -34.07
CA ARG A 2 19.90 -2.80 -33.09
C ARG A 2 18.59 -3.58 -33.12
N VAL A 3 18.09 -4.02 -31.97
CA VAL A 3 16.69 -4.44 -31.83
C VAL A 3 16.03 -3.51 -30.82
N THR A 4 15.16 -2.68 -31.37
CA THR A 4 14.20 -1.81 -30.69
C THR A 4 13.11 -2.68 -30.06
N THR A 5 12.90 -2.58 -28.74
CA THR A 5 11.70 -3.12 -28.10
C THR A 5 10.73 -1.99 -27.78
N GLY A 6 9.58 -2.06 -28.43
CA GLY A 6 8.50 -1.08 -28.35
C GLY A 6 7.78 -1.09 -26.99
N ASN A 7 7.45 0.12 -26.55
CA ASN A 7 6.53 0.44 -25.47
C ASN A 7 5.17 -0.24 -25.68
N ARG A 8 4.75 -1.16 -24.79
CA ARG A 8 3.33 -1.46 -24.58
C ARG A 8 2.83 -0.72 -23.34
N ARG A 9 1.90 0.20 -23.56
CA ARG A 9 1.23 1.01 -22.53
C ARG A 9 0.19 0.14 -21.80
N PHE A 10 0.42 -0.14 -20.53
CA PHE A 10 -0.62 -0.68 -19.65
C PHE A 10 -1.78 0.33 -19.50
N GLY A 11 -3.00 -0.18 -19.65
CA GLY A 11 -4.25 0.59 -19.63
C GLY A 11 -4.49 1.35 -18.33
N LYS A 12 -5.15 2.50 -18.44
CA LYS A 12 -5.35 3.50 -17.37
C LYS A 12 -6.19 3.02 -16.17
N GLY A 13 -6.84 1.85 -16.25
CA GLY A 13 -7.74 1.34 -15.21
C GLY A 13 -7.06 0.64 -14.02
N LEU A 14 -5.85 0.09 -14.20
CA LEU A 14 -5.17 -0.70 -13.14
C LEU A 14 -4.27 0.15 -12.23
N ARG A 15 -4.06 1.43 -12.56
CA ARG A 15 -3.25 2.37 -11.76
C ARG A 15 -3.98 2.88 -10.52
N SER A 16 -5.31 2.84 -10.53
CA SER A 16 -6.15 3.37 -9.46
C SER A 16 -6.23 2.42 -8.26
N THR A 17 -6.14 1.10 -8.49
CA THR A 17 -6.28 0.08 -7.43
C THR A 17 -4.95 -0.17 -6.70
N ALA A 18 -3.81 -0.09 -7.40
CA ALA A 18 -2.48 -0.15 -6.77
C ALA A 18 -2.22 1.03 -5.81
N LEU A 19 -2.84 2.20 -6.09
CA LEU A 19 -2.67 3.43 -5.32
C LEU A 19 -3.42 3.38 -3.97
N VAL A 20 -4.54 2.66 -3.91
CA VAL A 20 -5.31 2.46 -2.66
C VAL A 20 -4.61 1.45 -1.72
N VAL A 21 -3.94 0.44 -2.27
CA VAL A 21 -3.18 -0.54 -1.47
C VAL A 21 -1.86 0.07 -0.96
N ALA A 22 -1.20 0.93 -1.75
CA ALA A 22 -0.01 1.68 -1.30
C ALA A 22 -0.33 2.73 -0.22
N LEU A 23 -1.56 3.28 -0.19
CA LEU A 23 -2.02 4.21 0.85
C LEU A 23 -2.44 3.53 2.16
N PHE A 24 -2.76 2.24 2.14
CA PHE A 24 -3.15 1.50 3.35
C PHE A 24 -1.96 0.91 4.13
N PHE A 25 -0.79 0.75 3.50
CA PHE A 25 0.38 0.11 4.14
C PHE A 25 1.44 1.07 4.72
N THR A 26 1.28 2.38 4.58
CA THR A 26 2.28 3.35 5.10
C THR A 26 2.06 3.74 6.57
N TRP A 27 1.11 3.12 7.28
CA TRP A 27 0.81 3.45 8.67
C TRP A 27 1.31 2.45 9.72
N THR A 28 2.38 1.70 9.44
CA THR A 28 3.07 0.91 10.49
C THR A 28 4.60 0.88 10.44
N LEU A 29 5.30 1.43 9.42
CA LEU A 29 6.77 1.30 9.36
C LEU A 29 7.57 2.53 8.88
N ALA A 30 6.95 3.67 8.62
CA ALA A 30 7.72 4.87 8.30
C ALA A 30 7.03 6.10 8.90
N GLY A 31 7.65 6.71 9.91
CA GLY A 31 7.19 7.97 10.47
C GLY A 31 7.13 9.05 9.38
N GLY A 32 6.02 9.81 9.35
CA GLY A 32 5.84 11.17 8.82
C GLY A 32 6.24 11.53 7.37
N ALA A 33 7.22 10.88 6.77
CA ALA A 33 7.95 11.36 5.60
C ALA A 33 7.44 10.81 4.26
N THR A 34 6.37 10.01 4.24
CA THR A 34 5.96 9.32 3.01
C THR A 34 4.67 9.85 2.40
N ALA A 35 3.78 10.51 3.15
CA ALA A 35 2.52 11.01 2.60
C ALA A 35 2.71 12.24 1.69
N ALA A 36 3.52 13.22 2.12
CA ALA A 36 3.84 14.40 1.33
C ALA A 36 4.72 14.04 0.11
N HIS A 37 5.68 13.13 0.28
CA HIS A 37 6.55 12.64 -0.79
C HIS A 37 5.78 11.78 -1.82
N ALA A 38 4.87 10.91 -1.37
CA ALA A 38 4.01 10.11 -2.25
C ALA A 38 3.02 10.98 -3.05
N ALA A 39 2.49 12.05 -2.45
CA ALA A 39 1.66 13.02 -3.17
C ALA A 39 2.46 13.82 -4.22
N LYS A 40 3.73 14.11 -3.96
CA LYS A 40 4.67 14.77 -4.90
C LYS A 40 5.05 13.85 -6.07
N LEU A 41 5.23 12.55 -5.80
CA LEU A 41 5.47 11.49 -6.80
C LEU A 41 4.25 11.17 -7.68
N ALA A 42 3.03 11.44 -7.22
CA ALA A 42 1.82 11.24 -8.01
C ALA A 42 1.56 12.40 -9.00
N ALA A 43 1.97 13.62 -8.66
CA ALA A 43 1.81 14.80 -9.51
C ALA A 43 2.88 14.89 -10.62
N ASN A 44 4.11 14.46 -10.31
CA ASN A 44 5.19 14.37 -11.26
C ASN A 44 5.24 12.93 -11.76
N GLY A 45 4.79 12.67 -13.00
CA GLY A 45 4.87 11.34 -13.63
C GLY A 45 6.24 10.65 -13.45
N PRO A 46 6.35 9.34 -13.74
CA PRO A 46 7.42 8.47 -13.22
C PRO A 46 8.78 9.17 -13.24
N ALA A 47 9.32 9.43 -12.05
CA ALA A 47 10.55 10.18 -11.88
C ALA A 47 11.61 9.61 -12.83
N LYS A 48 12.19 10.48 -13.66
CA LYS A 48 13.45 10.17 -14.32
C LYS A 48 14.41 9.80 -13.21
N ARG A 49 14.99 8.59 -13.26
CA ARG A 49 16.12 8.18 -12.42
C ARG A 49 17.33 9.03 -12.82
N GLY A 50 17.30 10.30 -12.43
CA GLY A 50 18.42 11.23 -12.48
C GLY A 50 18.96 11.35 -11.06
N ASN A 51 20.24 11.11 -10.91
CA ASN A 51 20.96 11.18 -9.64
C ASN A 51 21.26 12.66 -9.28
N GLU A 52 20.27 13.53 -9.39
CA GLU A 52 20.38 14.93 -8.97
C GLU A 52 20.00 15.01 -7.50
N ALA A 53 20.95 15.43 -6.66
CA ALA A 53 20.72 15.64 -5.24
C ALA A 53 19.64 16.73 -5.07
N GLN A 54 18.41 16.29 -4.83
CA GLN A 54 17.30 17.20 -4.63
C GLN A 54 17.56 18.00 -3.33
N PRO A 55 17.32 19.33 -3.32
CA PRO A 55 17.58 20.13 -2.14
C PRO A 55 16.79 19.58 -0.94
N PRO A 56 17.34 19.68 0.29
CA PRO A 56 16.71 19.13 1.47
C PRO A 56 15.33 19.76 1.67
N SER A 57 14.35 18.90 1.97
CA SER A 57 12.98 19.30 2.29
C SER A 57 12.94 20.25 3.49
N ALA A 58 11.83 20.97 3.66
CA ALA A 58 11.67 21.87 4.81
C ALA A 58 11.77 21.10 6.13
N GLU A 59 11.27 19.86 6.17
CA GLU A 59 11.36 18.98 7.33
C GLU A 59 12.80 18.52 7.62
N GLU A 60 13.58 18.16 6.59
CA GLU A 60 14.99 17.80 6.75
C GLU A 60 15.84 18.99 7.22
N ARG A 61 15.54 20.19 6.71
CA ARG A 61 16.17 21.43 7.19
C ARG A 61 15.83 21.69 8.65
N LEU A 62 14.56 21.53 9.04
CA LEU A 62 14.14 21.67 10.44
C LEU A 62 14.88 20.66 11.33
N GLU A 63 14.95 19.39 10.93
CA GLU A 63 15.66 18.37 11.69
C GLU A 63 17.16 18.71 11.84
N GLY A 64 17.80 19.16 10.75
CA GLY A 64 19.18 19.63 10.76
C GLY A 64 19.40 20.77 11.76
N LEU A 65 18.57 21.83 11.68
CA LEU A 65 18.64 22.96 12.61
C LEU A 65 18.52 22.53 14.06
N VAL A 66 17.58 21.64 14.39
CA VAL A 66 17.44 21.23 15.80
C VAL A 66 18.61 20.34 16.24
N ARG A 67 19.18 19.48 15.38
CA ARG A 67 20.41 18.74 15.71
C ARG A 67 21.57 19.67 15.99
N GLU A 68 21.70 20.75 15.22
CA GLU A 68 22.74 21.74 15.47
C GLU A 68 22.51 22.54 16.75
N VAL A 69 21.26 22.81 17.12
CA VAL A 69 20.92 23.40 18.42
C VAL A 69 21.31 22.45 19.56
N GLU A 70 21.01 21.16 19.45
CA GLU A 70 21.41 20.14 20.42
C GLU A 70 22.94 20.05 20.57
N GLY A 71 23.67 20.11 19.45
CA GLY A 71 25.13 20.16 19.44
C GLY A 71 25.68 21.35 20.24
N GLU A 72 25.17 22.55 19.98
CA GLU A 72 25.58 23.78 20.70
C GLU A 72 25.22 23.73 22.20
N LEU A 73 24.15 23.02 22.57
CA LEU A 73 23.72 22.83 23.95
C LEU A 73 24.45 21.68 24.68
N SER A 74 25.12 20.80 23.94
CA SER A 74 25.94 19.71 24.52
C SER A 74 27.36 20.13 24.89
N ALA A 75 27.86 21.22 24.30
CA ALA A 75 29.19 21.75 24.59
C ALA A 75 29.29 22.29 26.04
N PRO A 76 30.44 22.10 26.73
CA PRO A 76 30.66 22.61 28.09
C PRO A 76 30.46 24.13 28.18
N VAL A 77 30.14 24.64 29.36
CA VAL A 77 29.81 26.06 29.60
C VAL A 77 31.01 26.96 29.24
N GLY A 78 31.06 27.48 28.00
CA GLY A 78 31.89 28.61 27.58
C GLY A 78 31.03 29.86 27.42
N ASP A 79 31.60 30.96 26.88
CA ASP A 79 30.99 32.29 26.77
C ASP A 79 29.47 32.28 26.43
N ASP A 80 28.65 32.42 27.46
CA ASP A 80 27.19 32.30 27.37
C ASP A 80 26.57 33.34 26.43
N LYS A 81 27.21 34.49 26.25
CA LYS A 81 26.75 35.54 25.34
C LYS A 81 26.80 35.13 23.87
N ALA A 82 27.91 34.53 23.43
CA ALA A 82 28.07 34.07 22.05
C ALA A 82 27.13 32.91 21.73
N ARG A 83 26.95 31.99 22.70
CA ARG A 83 25.99 30.88 22.60
C ARG A 83 24.55 31.37 22.47
N ARG A 84 24.12 32.32 23.32
CA ARG A 84 22.77 32.90 23.25
C ARG A 84 22.50 33.58 21.90
N GLN A 85 23.48 34.30 21.35
CA GLN A 85 23.34 34.92 20.04
C GLN A 85 23.17 33.89 18.91
N LYS A 86 23.94 32.79 18.94
CA LYS A 86 23.78 31.67 18.00
C LYS A 86 22.42 30.99 18.12
N LEU A 87 21.97 30.72 19.35
CA LEU A 87 20.66 30.12 19.62
C LEU A 87 19.53 31.01 19.08
N LYS A 88 19.64 32.32 19.28
CA LYS A 88 18.68 33.29 18.76
C LYS A 88 18.62 33.30 17.23
N SER A 89 19.78 33.20 16.55
CA SER A 89 19.84 33.05 15.08
C SER A 89 19.14 31.77 14.63
N LYS A 90 19.51 30.63 15.22
CA LYS A 90 18.93 29.31 14.91
C LYS A 90 17.42 29.26 15.17
N ARG A 91 16.93 29.93 16.22
CA ARG A 91 15.48 30.05 16.47
C ARG A 91 14.78 30.83 15.34
N GLY A 92 15.38 31.92 14.87
CA GLY A 92 14.85 32.67 13.72
C GLY A 92 14.81 31.84 12.44
N GLU A 93 15.80 30.99 12.20
CA GLU A 93 15.81 30.05 11.09
C GLU A 93 14.73 28.96 11.25
N ILE A 94 14.55 28.42 12.46
CA ILE A 94 13.46 27.50 12.80
C ILE A 94 12.10 28.15 12.55
N ASP A 95 11.92 29.43 12.91
CA ASP A 95 10.68 30.17 12.65
C ASP A 95 10.39 30.31 11.15
N ALA A 96 11.42 30.58 10.34
CA ALA A 96 11.28 30.67 8.90
C ALA A 96 10.89 29.32 8.27
N VAL A 97 11.53 28.23 8.69
CA VAL A 97 11.24 26.88 8.20
C VAL A 97 9.86 26.39 8.68
N ASP A 98 9.45 26.68 9.92
CA ASP A 98 8.10 26.39 10.43
C ASP A 98 7.03 27.10 9.61
N ALA A 99 7.23 28.38 9.26
CA ALA A 99 6.32 29.11 8.40
C ALA A 99 6.20 28.48 7.00
N GLU A 100 7.29 27.94 6.45
CA GLU A 100 7.29 27.19 5.19
C GLU A 100 6.50 25.88 5.31
N ILE A 101 6.77 25.05 6.32
CA ILE A 101 6.09 23.77 6.55
C ILE A 101 4.58 24.00 6.73
N ARG A 102 4.17 25.01 7.50
CA ARG A 102 2.74 25.33 7.68
C ARG A 102 2.04 25.68 6.37
N ARG A 103 2.72 26.38 5.45
CA ARG A 103 2.17 26.67 4.11
C ARG A 103 2.00 25.38 3.30
N GLU A 104 2.96 24.46 3.36
CA GLU A 104 2.87 23.17 2.67
C GLU A 104 1.76 22.28 3.24
N LEU A 105 1.59 22.26 4.57
CA LEU A 105 0.50 21.54 5.24
C LEU A 105 -0.87 22.13 4.90
N ALA A 106 -0.97 23.47 4.81
CA ALA A 106 -2.19 24.14 4.38
C ALA A 106 -2.52 23.85 2.90
N ALA A 107 -1.52 23.87 2.02
CA ALA A 107 -1.68 23.51 0.62
C ALA A 107 -2.14 22.04 0.47
N THR A 108 -1.57 21.13 1.26
CA THR A 108 -1.97 19.72 1.32
C THR A 108 -3.42 19.58 1.79
N ARG A 109 -3.82 20.30 2.85
CA ARG A 109 -5.22 20.32 3.32
C ARG A 109 -6.19 20.76 2.22
N LYS A 110 -5.85 21.77 1.42
CA LYS A 110 -6.68 22.21 0.28
C LYS A 110 -6.84 21.10 -0.75
N LYS A 111 -5.73 20.48 -1.16
CA LYS A 111 -5.74 19.35 -2.12
C LYS A 111 -6.59 18.17 -1.62
N LEU A 112 -6.47 17.81 -0.34
CA LEU A 112 -7.26 16.71 0.25
C LEU A 112 -8.77 17.01 0.22
N LYS A 113 -9.17 18.27 0.43
CA LYS A 113 -10.57 18.71 0.34
C LYS A 113 -11.08 18.69 -1.11
N GLU A 114 -10.28 19.21 -2.04
CA GLU A 114 -10.60 19.24 -3.47
C GLU A 114 -10.74 17.83 -4.06
N ALA A 115 -9.93 16.89 -3.58
CA ALA A 115 -9.95 15.49 -3.99
C ALA A 115 -11.17 14.69 -3.46
N LYS A 116 -12.05 15.30 -2.65
CA LYS A 116 -13.27 14.66 -2.09
C LYS A 116 -13.00 13.32 -1.42
N LEU A 117 -11.88 13.23 -0.70
CA LEU A 117 -11.47 12.01 -0.01
C LEU A 117 -12.37 11.73 1.22
N PRO A 118 -12.43 10.48 1.70
CA PRO A 118 -13.15 10.13 2.93
C PRO A 118 -12.76 11.02 4.12
N ALA A 119 -13.74 11.32 4.98
CA ALA A 119 -13.55 12.21 6.13
C ALA A 119 -12.42 11.76 7.07
N GLU A 120 -12.20 10.45 7.17
CA GLU A 120 -11.11 9.84 7.96
C GLU A 120 -9.73 10.34 7.54
N ILE A 121 -9.50 10.59 6.24
CA ILE A 121 -8.21 11.07 5.73
C ILE A 121 -7.96 12.51 6.15
N LEU A 122 -9.00 13.35 6.07
CA LEU A 122 -8.94 14.74 6.55
C LEU A 122 -8.70 14.79 8.07
N GLN A 123 -9.37 13.94 8.83
CA GLN A 123 -9.18 13.84 10.28
C GLN A 123 -7.74 13.44 10.64
N ARG A 124 -7.15 12.48 9.93
CA ARG A 124 -5.74 12.09 10.13
C ARG A 124 -4.78 13.23 9.83
N HIS A 125 -5.02 13.98 8.74
CA HIS A 125 -4.21 15.17 8.41
C HIS A 125 -4.33 16.24 9.49
N GLU A 126 -5.53 16.53 9.97
CA GLU A 126 -5.75 17.53 11.01
C GLU A 126 -5.13 17.12 12.36
N ALA A 127 -5.21 15.83 12.71
CA ALA A 127 -4.54 15.31 13.90
C ALA A 127 -3.01 15.45 13.80
N PHE A 128 -2.44 15.17 12.62
CA PHE A 128 -1.02 15.38 12.36
C PHE A 128 -0.61 16.85 12.50
N VAL A 129 -1.36 17.78 11.89
CA VAL A 129 -1.08 19.23 11.97
C VAL A 129 -1.09 19.69 13.43
N ARG A 130 -2.08 19.28 14.23
CA ARG A 130 -2.15 19.63 15.66
C ARG A 130 -0.95 19.11 16.44
N HIS A 131 -0.55 17.86 16.20
CA HIS A 131 0.60 17.26 16.85
C HIS A 131 1.90 17.99 16.47
N TYR A 132 2.08 18.32 15.19
CA TYR A 132 3.21 19.11 14.73
C TYR A 132 3.26 20.50 15.39
N GLU A 133 2.14 21.23 15.39
CA GLU A 133 2.05 22.56 15.98
C GLU A 133 2.35 22.55 17.47
N SER A 134 1.84 21.55 18.21
CA SER A 134 2.15 21.35 19.62
C SER A 134 3.65 21.18 19.85
N ASN A 135 4.30 20.25 19.13
CA ASN A 135 5.72 19.95 19.30
C ASN A 135 6.61 21.14 18.96
N VAL A 136 6.32 21.86 17.87
CA VAL A 136 7.09 23.06 17.50
C VAL A 136 6.89 24.19 18.50
N SER A 137 5.68 24.37 19.04
CA SER A 137 5.43 25.38 20.07
C SER A 137 6.17 25.09 21.37
N GLU A 138 6.21 23.82 21.80
CA GLU A 138 6.95 23.37 22.99
C GLU A 138 8.45 23.57 22.78
N LEU A 139 8.99 23.17 21.62
CA LEU A 139 10.39 23.40 21.26
C LEU A 139 10.75 24.89 21.32
N LYS A 140 9.94 25.77 20.73
CA LYS A 140 10.20 27.22 20.73
C LYS A 140 10.15 27.81 22.14
N ALA A 141 9.24 27.32 22.99
CA ALA A 141 9.15 27.73 24.39
C ALA A 141 10.41 27.31 25.17
N GLU A 142 10.85 26.06 25.03
CA GLU A 142 12.08 25.55 25.65
C GLU A 142 13.33 26.33 25.21
N LEU A 143 13.46 26.63 23.91
CA LEU A 143 14.56 27.45 23.41
C LEU A 143 14.54 28.87 23.98
N LYS A 144 13.35 29.46 24.14
CA LYS A 144 13.20 30.77 24.77
C LYS A 144 13.55 30.74 26.27
N GLU A 145 13.20 29.67 26.98
CA GLU A 145 13.61 29.46 28.38
C GLU A 145 15.15 29.39 28.49
N ILE A 146 15.81 28.67 27.57
CA ILE A 146 17.27 28.56 27.53
C ILE A 146 17.94 29.92 27.21
N GLU A 147 17.37 30.70 26.28
CA GLU A 147 17.87 32.04 25.96
C GLU A 147 17.74 33.02 27.15
N GLY A 148 16.68 32.89 27.94
CA GLY A 148 16.38 33.75 29.09
C GLY A 148 17.02 33.33 30.41
N ALA A 149 17.51 32.09 30.52
CA ALA A 149 18.16 31.58 31.73
C ALA A 149 19.40 32.41 32.06
N THR A 150 19.49 32.94 33.28
CA THR A 150 20.59 33.82 33.70
C THR A 150 21.62 33.05 34.51
N THR A 151 21.19 31.98 35.18
CA THR A 151 22.06 31.12 35.99
C THR A 151 22.40 29.79 35.28
N PRO A 152 23.56 29.18 35.59
CA PRO A 152 23.91 27.85 35.08
C PRO A 152 22.89 26.76 35.48
N ALA A 153 22.31 26.87 36.69
CA ALA A 153 21.32 25.91 37.18
C ALA A 153 20.01 25.97 36.37
N GLU A 154 19.47 27.16 36.12
CA GLU A 154 18.29 27.36 35.25
C GLU A 154 18.55 26.81 33.84
N THR A 155 19.74 27.09 33.29
CA THR A 155 20.14 26.62 31.96
C THR A 155 20.13 25.09 31.87
N GLU A 156 20.67 24.40 32.87
CA GLU A 156 20.67 22.94 32.91
C GLU A 156 19.26 22.35 33.08
N THR A 157 18.39 22.98 33.88
CA THR A 157 16.99 22.52 33.96
C THR A 157 16.26 22.65 32.63
N ALA A 158 16.43 23.75 31.91
CA ALA A 158 15.81 23.96 30.60
C ALA A 158 16.40 23.02 29.53
N ARG A 159 17.72 22.77 29.56
CA ARG A 159 18.37 21.75 28.72
C ARG A 159 17.84 20.34 28.99
N LYS A 160 17.58 20.00 30.25
CA LYS A 160 17.00 18.70 30.61
C LYS A 160 15.58 18.53 30.05
N LYS A 161 14.72 19.57 30.13
CA LYS A 161 13.39 19.55 29.51
C LYS A 161 13.48 19.30 28.01
N LEU A 162 14.30 20.09 27.31
CA LEU A 162 14.54 19.93 25.88
C LEU A 162 14.98 18.50 25.54
N ARG A 163 15.94 17.92 26.27
CA ARG A 163 16.36 16.52 26.05
C ARG A 163 15.22 15.53 26.22
N GLN A 164 14.38 15.69 27.24
CA GLN A 164 13.23 14.81 27.46
C GLN A 164 12.17 14.92 26.35
N HIS A 165 11.88 16.14 25.91
CA HIS A 165 10.98 16.39 24.78
C HIS A 165 11.54 15.78 23.48
N ARG A 166 12.85 15.91 23.24
CA ARG A 166 13.53 15.33 22.07
C ARG A 166 13.52 13.81 22.06
N GLU A 167 13.76 13.16 23.19
CA GLU A 167 13.65 11.69 23.28
C GLU A 167 12.22 11.18 22.94
N LYS A 168 11.18 11.95 23.29
CA LYS A 168 9.79 11.59 22.96
C LYS A 168 9.43 11.82 21.50
N THR A 169 10.00 12.85 20.87
CA THR A 169 9.63 13.29 19.52
C THR A 169 10.55 12.75 18.42
N LYS A 170 11.71 12.18 18.78
CA LYS A 170 12.69 11.65 17.83
C LYS A 170 12.08 10.53 16.99
N ALA A 171 12.29 10.61 15.68
CA ALA A 171 11.90 9.54 14.78
C ALA A 171 12.62 8.23 15.17
N PRO A 172 11.92 7.08 15.15
CA PRO A 172 12.55 5.81 15.42
C PRO A 172 13.71 5.57 14.43
N SER A 173 14.78 4.92 14.91
CA SER A 173 15.92 4.57 14.08
C SER A 173 15.47 3.80 12.83
N ARG A 174 16.05 4.13 11.68
CA ARG A 174 15.86 3.36 10.42
C ARG A 174 16.26 1.89 10.60
N HIS A 175 17.20 1.63 11.50
CA HIS A 175 17.63 0.28 11.88
C HIS A 175 17.06 -0.04 13.25
N GLN A 176 15.81 -0.51 13.29
CA GLN A 176 15.28 -1.16 14.48
C GLN A 176 15.96 -2.53 14.61
N LYS A 177 16.38 -2.90 15.82
CA LYS A 177 16.90 -4.25 16.06
C LYS A 177 15.81 -5.26 15.70
N LEU A 178 16.17 -6.28 14.93
CA LEU A 178 15.28 -7.39 14.63
C LEU A 178 14.85 -8.03 15.95
N ASP A 179 13.56 -7.96 16.28
CA ASP A 179 12.98 -8.74 17.37
C ASP A 179 12.50 -10.09 16.79
N PRO A 180 13.18 -11.20 17.08
CA PRO A 180 12.81 -12.52 16.55
C PRO A 180 11.38 -12.94 16.93
N ASN A 181 10.84 -12.41 18.03
CA ASN A 181 9.49 -12.73 18.51
C ASN A 181 8.41 -11.78 17.95
N ASN A 182 8.81 -10.66 17.33
CA ASN A 182 7.93 -9.65 16.79
C ASN A 182 8.33 -9.24 15.35
N LEU A 183 8.44 -10.24 14.49
CA LEU A 183 8.76 -10.05 13.07
C LEU A 183 7.59 -9.35 12.34
N PRO A 184 7.88 -8.44 11.40
CA PRO A 184 6.84 -7.73 10.62
C PRO A 184 6.01 -8.66 9.72
N HIS A 185 6.52 -9.85 9.39
CA HIS A 185 5.83 -10.87 8.60
C HIS A 185 5.47 -12.11 9.44
N ARG A 186 4.83 -11.91 10.58
CA ARG A 186 4.31 -13.01 11.39
C ARG A 186 2.97 -13.48 10.83
N GLN A 187 2.73 -14.80 10.85
CA GLN A 187 1.37 -15.33 10.75
C GLN A 187 0.52 -14.69 11.86
N PRO A 188 -0.61 -14.03 11.55
CA PRO A 188 -1.47 -13.46 12.57
C PRO A 188 -1.84 -14.57 13.56
N LYS A 189 -1.66 -14.31 14.86
CA LYS A 189 -2.04 -15.29 15.88
C LYS A 189 -3.51 -15.61 15.68
N ALA A 190 -3.83 -16.88 15.46
CA ALA A 190 -5.21 -17.33 15.37
C ALA A 190 -5.93 -16.85 16.64
N GLN A 191 -7.00 -16.06 16.48
CA GLN A 191 -7.89 -15.77 17.59
C GLN A 191 -8.50 -17.10 18.00
N LYS A 192 -8.03 -17.66 19.12
CA LYS A 192 -8.58 -18.88 19.69
C LYS A 192 -9.97 -18.55 20.21
N ARG A 193 -10.99 -18.81 19.39
CA ARG A 193 -12.38 -18.75 19.81
C ARG A 193 -12.68 -20.05 20.53
N GLU A 194 -12.98 -19.96 21.81
CA GLU A 194 -13.44 -21.13 22.56
C GLU A 194 -14.81 -21.60 22.02
N PRO A 195 -15.11 -22.91 22.09
CA PRO A 195 -16.41 -23.42 21.69
C PRO A 195 -17.51 -22.70 22.47
N ARG A 196 -18.58 -22.30 21.78
CA ARG A 196 -19.78 -21.79 22.45
C ARG A 196 -20.39 -22.91 23.28
N GLN A 197 -20.55 -22.67 24.58
CA GLN A 197 -21.14 -23.63 25.51
C GLN A 197 -22.66 -23.43 25.64
N PHE A 198 -23.16 -22.26 25.26
CA PHE A 198 -24.56 -21.87 25.41
C PHE A 198 -25.23 -21.54 24.09
N LYS A 199 -26.53 -21.85 24.01
CA LYS A 199 -27.37 -21.61 22.84
C LYS A 199 -27.46 -20.13 22.47
N GLU A 200 -27.57 -19.23 23.44
CA GLU A 200 -27.66 -17.78 23.15
C GLU A 200 -26.41 -17.22 22.50
N GLU A 201 -25.23 -17.75 22.85
CA GLU A 201 -23.97 -17.35 22.23
C GLU A 201 -23.85 -17.86 20.79
N PHE A 202 -24.37 -19.07 20.53
CA PHE A 202 -24.45 -19.65 19.19
C PHE A 202 -25.38 -18.85 18.28
N ASP A 203 -26.55 -18.46 18.80
CA ASP A 203 -27.56 -17.67 18.08
C ASP A 203 -27.10 -16.22 17.79
N ARG A 204 -26.17 -15.67 18.60
CA ARG A 204 -25.54 -14.35 18.34
C ARG A 204 -24.55 -14.38 17.18
N ASP A 205 -23.74 -15.42 17.09
CA ASP A 205 -22.68 -15.53 16.08
C ASP A 205 -23.24 -16.00 14.74
N LEU A 206 -24.15 -16.98 14.75
CA LEU A 206 -24.98 -17.27 13.60
C LEU A 206 -26.09 -16.24 13.54
N LYS A 207 -25.82 -15.08 12.96
CA LYS A 207 -26.87 -14.17 12.49
C LYS A 207 -27.83 -15.02 11.66
N ARG A 208 -28.97 -15.38 12.25
CA ARG A 208 -30.02 -16.16 11.60
C ARG A 208 -30.57 -15.28 10.51
N ASP A 209 -29.97 -15.34 9.33
CA ASP A 209 -30.46 -14.62 8.18
C ASP A 209 -31.84 -15.19 7.86
N LYS A 210 -32.87 -14.48 8.31
CA LYS A 210 -34.28 -14.83 8.08
C LYS A 210 -34.63 -14.84 6.59
N HIS A 211 -33.70 -14.37 5.75
CA HIS A 211 -33.77 -14.36 4.30
C HIS A 211 -32.68 -15.19 3.64
N ALA A 212 -31.96 -16.05 4.38
CA ALA A 212 -30.93 -16.95 3.82
C ALA A 212 -31.47 -17.72 2.60
N TRP A 213 -32.73 -18.18 2.67
CA TRP A 213 -33.40 -18.86 1.57
C TRP A 213 -33.65 -17.98 0.33
N LYS A 214 -33.87 -16.67 0.50
CA LYS A 214 -34.06 -15.72 -0.61
C LYS A 214 -32.74 -15.20 -1.20
N ASN A 215 -31.68 -15.11 -0.38
CA ASN A 215 -30.41 -14.49 -0.75
C ASN A 215 -29.33 -15.49 -1.20
N GLN A 216 -29.52 -16.79 -0.93
CA GLN A 216 -28.61 -17.81 -1.42
C GLN A 216 -28.89 -18.10 -2.90
N LYS A 217 -27.85 -17.97 -3.75
CA LYS A 217 -27.88 -18.56 -5.09
C LYS A 217 -28.13 -20.06 -4.92
N ARG A 218 -29.30 -20.53 -5.36
CA ARG A 218 -29.66 -21.96 -5.29
C ARG A 218 -28.59 -22.76 -6.02
N ILE A 219 -27.93 -23.66 -5.30
CA ILE A 219 -27.06 -24.66 -5.92
C ILE A 219 -28.00 -25.63 -6.62
N VAL A 220 -28.23 -25.40 -7.91
CA VAL A 220 -28.94 -26.36 -8.76
C VAL A 220 -27.92 -27.43 -9.09
N VAL A 221 -27.88 -28.50 -8.30
CA VAL A 221 -27.10 -29.68 -8.66
C VAL A 221 -27.81 -30.32 -9.85
N ALA A 222 -27.31 -30.09 -11.06
CA ALA A 222 -27.74 -30.78 -12.26
C ALA A 222 -27.27 -32.23 -12.16
N ALA A 223 -27.99 -33.06 -11.41
CA ALA A 223 -27.58 -34.44 -11.22
C ALA A 223 -27.76 -35.27 -12.50
N THR A 224 -28.62 -34.87 -13.44
CA THR A 224 -28.87 -35.63 -14.69
C THR A 224 -29.54 -34.82 -15.82
N GLY A 225 -29.62 -33.48 -15.72
CA GLY A 225 -30.39 -32.63 -16.64
C GLY A 225 -29.54 -31.76 -17.59
N SER A 226 -30.19 -31.21 -18.63
CA SER A 226 -29.55 -30.25 -19.53
C SER A 226 -29.05 -29.01 -18.79
N LEU A 227 -27.82 -28.59 -19.11
CA LEU A 227 -27.23 -27.35 -18.59
C LEU A 227 -27.73 -26.10 -19.32
N THR A 228 -28.63 -26.23 -20.30
CA THR A 228 -29.17 -25.10 -21.06
C THR A 228 -29.87 -24.09 -20.13
N GLY A 229 -29.35 -22.86 -20.08
CA GLY A 229 -29.91 -21.76 -19.27
C GLY A 229 -29.32 -21.62 -17.85
N LEU A 230 -28.37 -22.46 -17.45
CA LEU A 230 -27.66 -22.33 -16.17
C LEU A 230 -26.56 -21.26 -16.20
N LEU A 231 -25.91 -21.07 -17.35
CA LEU A 231 -24.94 -20.00 -17.58
C LEU A 231 -25.53 -18.94 -18.51
N GLY A 232 -25.29 -17.68 -18.18
CA GLY A 232 -25.68 -16.56 -19.03
C GLY A 232 -24.79 -16.44 -20.27
N PRO A 233 -25.25 -15.77 -21.35
CA PRO A 233 -24.43 -15.51 -22.54
C PRO A 233 -23.14 -14.72 -22.20
N ASP A 234 -23.20 -13.82 -21.22
CA ASP A 234 -22.02 -13.07 -20.74
C ASP A 234 -20.97 -13.97 -20.07
N GLU A 235 -21.39 -15.06 -19.42
CA GLU A 235 -20.47 -16.01 -18.77
C GLU A 235 -19.76 -16.90 -19.79
N LEU A 236 -20.36 -17.09 -20.97
CA LEU A 236 -19.84 -17.90 -22.08
C LEU A 236 -19.05 -17.09 -23.12
N ALA A 237 -19.12 -15.75 -23.05
CA ALA A 237 -18.41 -14.85 -23.96
C ALA A 237 -16.88 -15.00 -23.87
N GLU A 238 -16.20 -14.54 -24.92
CA GLU A 238 -14.73 -14.48 -24.96
C GLU A 238 -14.21 -13.50 -23.90
N THR A 239 -13.15 -13.91 -23.21
CA THR A 239 -12.44 -13.07 -22.23
C THR A 239 -10.99 -12.94 -22.64
N ILE A 240 -10.24 -12.02 -22.05
CA ILE A 240 -8.82 -11.80 -22.40
C ILE A 240 -8.01 -13.12 -22.33
N GLU A 241 -8.36 -14.02 -21.40
CA GLU A 241 -7.69 -15.31 -21.22
C GLU A 241 -8.27 -16.44 -22.09
N VAL A 242 -9.54 -16.34 -22.48
CA VAL A 242 -10.30 -17.39 -23.20
C VAL A 242 -10.85 -16.80 -24.48
N GLN A 243 -10.12 -16.97 -25.58
CA GLN A 243 -10.45 -16.49 -26.93
C GLN A 243 -10.75 -17.68 -27.85
N PHE A 244 -11.70 -17.58 -28.78
CA PHE A 244 -12.05 -18.69 -29.70
C PHE A 244 -11.38 -18.52 -31.07
N THR A 245 -10.06 -18.52 -31.05
CA THR A 245 -9.22 -18.41 -32.25
C THR A 245 -9.48 -19.58 -33.22
N PRO A 246 -9.17 -19.41 -34.52
CA PRO A 246 -9.28 -20.49 -35.50
C PRO A 246 -8.53 -21.77 -35.09
N GLU A 247 -7.38 -21.64 -34.45
CA GLU A 247 -6.53 -22.76 -34.01
C GLU A 247 -7.18 -23.54 -32.85
N ILE A 248 -7.80 -22.84 -31.90
CA ILE A 248 -8.54 -23.48 -30.79
C ILE A 248 -9.76 -24.22 -31.33
N ARG A 249 -10.49 -23.63 -32.29
CA ARG A 249 -11.65 -24.29 -32.94
C ARG A 249 -11.21 -25.51 -33.75
N ALA A 250 -10.13 -25.39 -34.50
CA ALA A 250 -9.56 -26.51 -35.25
C ALA A 250 -9.12 -27.63 -34.31
N LYS A 251 -8.49 -27.30 -33.17
CA LYS A 251 -8.06 -28.29 -32.19
C LYS A 251 -9.23 -28.99 -31.50
N ALA A 252 -10.27 -28.25 -31.13
CA ALA A 252 -11.50 -28.85 -30.57
C ALA A 252 -12.15 -29.82 -31.58
N LEU A 253 -12.21 -29.44 -32.86
CA LEU A 253 -12.73 -30.27 -33.94
C LEU A 253 -11.86 -31.52 -34.17
N GLU A 254 -10.53 -31.38 -34.15
CA GLU A 254 -9.57 -32.51 -34.26
C GLU A 254 -9.81 -33.55 -33.15
N LEU A 255 -10.13 -33.09 -31.94
CA LEU A 255 -10.43 -33.95 -30.79
C LEU A 255 -11.88 -34.48 -30.81
N GLY A 256 -12.64 -34.18 -31.85
CA GLY A 256 -14.01 -34.65 -32.05
C GLY A 256 -15.03 -33.96 -31.15
N ASN A 257 -14.71 -32.78 -30.61
CA ASN A 257 -15.57 -32.02 -29.68
C ASN A 257 -16.00 -32.83 -28.44
N ASP A 258 -15.22 -33.85 -28.08
CA ASP A 258 -15.47 -34.73 -26.94
C ASP A 258 -14.78 -34.17 -25.68
N PRO A 259 -15.51 -33.88 -24.59
CA PRO A 259 -14.93 -33.29 -23.38
C PRO A 259 -13.86 -34.17 -22.74
N VAL A 260 -13.98 -35.49 -22.83
CA VAL A 260 -13.02 -36.43 -22.26
C VAL A 260 -11.71 -36.34 -23.04
N ARG A 261 -11.79 -36.41 -24.38
CA ARG A 261 -10.60 -36.30 -25.25
C ARG A 261 -9.93 -34.94 -25.13
N ILE A 262 -10.72 -33.87 -24.99
CA ILE A 262 -10.21 -32.52 -24.75
C ILE A 262 -9.41 -32.47 -23.44
N TYR A 263 -9.98 -32.98 -22.35
CA TYR A 263 -9.30 -33.00 -21.06
C TYR A 263 -8.02 -33.85 -21.08
N GLU A 264 -8.10 -35.07 -21.64
CA GLU A 264 -6.97 -35.97 -21.78
C GLU A 264 -5.87 -35.35 -22.63
N TRP A 265 -6.24 -34.67 -23.72
CA TRP A 265 -5.27 -34.00 -24.57
C TRP A 265 -4.55 -32.89 -23.82
N VAL A 266 -5.26 -31.99 -23.13
CA VAL A 266 -4.63 -30.92 -22.33
C VAL A 266 -3.74 -31.51 -21.24
N ARG A 267 -4.22 -32.52 -20.51
CA ARG A 267 -3.47 -33.17 -19.43
C ARG A 267 -2.18 -33.84 -19.90
N ASN A 268 -2.20 -34.45 -21.07
CA ASN A 268 -1.08 -35.26 -21.57
C ASN A 268 -0.13 -34.49 -22.50
N ASN A 269 -0.55 -33.37 -23.08
CA ASN A 269 0.22 -32.63 -24.09
C ASN A 269 0.69 -31.25 -23.62
N VAL A 270 0.25 -30.77 -22.46
CA VAL A 270 0.64 -29.47 -21.92
C VAL A 270 1.49 -29.66 -20.67
N GLU A 271 2.74 -29.20 -20.71
CA GLU A 271 3.66 -29.27 -19.58
C GLU A 271 3.26 -28.26 -18.50
N PHE A 272 3.24 -28.71 -17.25
CA PHE A 272 2.89 -27.85 -16.13
C PHE A 272 4.08 -26.98 -15.68
N VAL A 273 3.90 -25.67 -15.70
CA VAL A 273 4.89 -24.69 -15.25
C VAL A 273 4.40 -24.03 -13.95
N PRO A 274 5.08 -24.19 -12.80
CA PRO A 274 4.59 -23.71 -11.51
C PRO A 274 4.81 -22.20 -11.33
N THR A 275 4.03 -21.38 -12.06
CA THR A 275 3.98 -19.91 -11.92
C THR A 275 2.59 -19.45 -11.46
N TRP A 276 2.51 -18.21 -10.99
CA TRP A 276 1.28 -17.63 -10.43
C TRP A 276 0.66 -16.59 -11.36
N GLY A 277 -0.67 -16.63 -11.48
CA GLY A 277 -1.47 -15.70 -12.29
C GLY A 277 -1.63 -16.15 -13.74
N SER A 278 -2.51 -15.48 -14.49
CA SER A 278 -2.60 -15.70 -15.94
C SER A 278 -1.48 -14.98 -16.66
N ILE A 279 -0.68 -15.71 -17.43
CA ILE A 279 0.52 -15.16 -18.09
C ILE A 279 0.38 -15.29 -19.61
N GLN A 280 -0.13 -16.41 -20.07
CA GLN A 280 -0.17 -16.79 -21.48
C GLN A 280 -1.59 -16.77 -22.04
N GLY A 281 -2.57 -17.21 -21.23
CA GLY A 281 -3.94 -17.43 -21.70
C GLY A 281 -4.04 -18.59 -22.70
N ALA A 282 -5.25 -18.88 -23.17
CA ALA A 282 -5.55 -20.09 -23.94
C ALA A 282 -4.71 -20.25 -25.23
N GLN A 283 -4.56 -19.18 -26.02
CA GLN A 283 -3.90 -19.25 -27.33
C GLN A 283 -2.42 -19.61 -27.19
N LEU A 284 -1.70 -18.86 -26.36
CA LEU A 284 -0.27 -19.05 -26.25
C LEU A 284 0.07 -20.40 -25.59
N THR A 285 -0.78 -20.89 -24.66
CA THR A 285 -0.62 -22.24 -24.09
C THR A 285 -0.85 -23.34 -25.11
N LEU A 286 -1.76 -23.16 -26.08
CA LEU A 286 -1.92 -24.11 -27.19
C LEU A 286 -0.66 -24.17 -28.07
N GLU A 287 -0.04 -23.03 -28.33
CA GLU A 287 1.16 -22.90 -29.18
C GLU A 287 2.42 -23.43 -28.48
N THR A 288 2.66 -23.03 -27.23
CA THR A 288 3.86 -23.38 -26.47
C THR A 288 3.79 -24.78 -25.89
N LYS A 289 2.58 -25.31 -25.69
CA LYS A 289 2.32 -26.57 -24.99
C LYS A 289 2.90 -26.58 -23.57
N GLN A 290 2.95 -25.41 -22.93
CA GLN A 290 3.39 -25.26 -21.55
C GLN A 290 2.52 -24.20 -20.87
N GLY A 291 2.12 -24.43 -19.61
CA GLY A 291 1.25 -23.51 -18.90
C GLY A 291 1.15 -23.78 -17.41
N ASN A 292 0.83 -22.73 -16.65
CA ASN A 292 0.52 -22.87 -15.24
C ASN A 292 -0.95 -23.26 -15.01
N ALA A 293 -1.40 -23.32 -13.76
CA ALA A 293 -2.77 -23.73 -13.45
C ALA A 293 -3.84 -22.83 -14.10
N PHE A 294 -3.59 -21.51 -14.18
CA PHE A 294 -4.51 -20.54 -14.78
C PHE A 294 -4.54 -20.67 -16.31
N ASP A 295 -3.36 -20.79 -16.91
CA ASP A 295 -3.18 -20.92 -18.36
C ASP A 295 -3.80 -22.25 -18.87
N ASN A 296 -3.54 -23.37 -18.18
CA ASN A 296 -4.10 -24.68 -18.52
C ASN A 296 -5.63 -24.70 -18.39
N ALA A 297 -6.18 -24.06 -17.35
CA ALA A 297 -7.61 -23.92 -17.18
C ALA A 297 -8.21 -23.05 -18.30
N SER A 298 -7.54 -21.97 -18.68
CA SER A 298 -7.98 -21.07 -19.76
C SER A 298 -8.02 -21.80 -21.10
N LEU A 299 -6.99 -22.58 -21.43
CA LEU A 299 -6.97 -23.43 -22.62
C LEU A 299 -8.09 -24.48 -22.61
N LEU A 300 -8.27 -25.19 -21.49
CA LEU A 300 -9.31 -26.20 -21.36
C LEU A 300 -10.70 -25.60 -21.56
N ILE A 301 -11.00 -24.46 -20.93
CA ILE A 301 -12.26 -23.75 -21.08
C ILE A 301 -12.46 -23.30 -22.53
N ALA A 302 -11.42 -22.79 -23.18
CA ALA A 302 -11.50 -22.35 -24.58
C ALA A 302 -11.85 -23.51 -25.53
N LEU A 303 -11.23 -24.68 -25.36
CA LEU A 303 -11.53 -25.87 -26.16
C LEU A 303 -12.95 -26.40 -25.91
N LEU A 304 -13.38 -26.46 -24.65
CA LEU A 304 -14.73 -26.90 -24.28
C LEU A 304 -15.80 -25.97 -24.86
N ARG A 305 -15.63 -24.65 -24.73
CA ARG A 305 -16.58 -23.67 -25.30
C ARG A 305 -16.57 -23.67 -26.82
N ALA A 306 -15.40 -23.86 -27.47
CA ALA A 306 -15.31 -24.04 -28.91
C ALA A 306 -16.06 -25.30 -29.40
N ALA A 307 -16.09 -26.35 -28.57
CA ALA A 307 -16.88 -27.57 -28.79
C ALA A 307 -18.38 -27.42 -28.47
N GLY A 308 -18.85 -26.23 -28.05
CA GLY A 308 -20.24 -25.98 -27.67
C GLY A 308 -20.59 -26.47 -26.25
N ILE A 309 -19.60 -26.81 -25.44
CA ILE A 309 -19.77 -27.30 -24.07
C ILE A 309 -19.65 -26.12 -23.09
N GLN A 310 -20.63 -26.01 -22.20
CA GLN A 310 -20.69 -24.95 -21.20
C GLN A 310 -19.60 -25.15 -20.11
N ALA A 311 -18.63 -24.23 -20.03
CA ALA A 311 -17.52 -24.27 -19.07
C ALA A 311 -17.22 -22.86 -18.52
N ARG A 312 -16.68 -22.75 -17.29
CA ARG A 312 -16.33 -21.49 -16.63
C ARG A 312 -15.12 -21.66 -15.71
#